data_AF-A0A1B1YPW3-F1
#
_entry.id   AF-A0A1B1YPW3-F1
#
_cell.length_a   1.000
_cell.length_b   1.000
_cell.length_c   1.000
_cell.angle_alpha   90.00
_cell.angle_beta   90.00
_cell.angle_gamma   90.00
#
_symmetry.space_group_name_H-M   'P 1'
#
loop_
_entity.id
_entity.type
_entity.pdbx_description
1 polymer ?
#
loop_
_entity_poly.entity_id
_entity_poly.type
_entity_poly.pdbx_seq_one_letter_code
_entity_poly.pdbx_strand_id
1 'polypeptide(L)' 'MAIAYDHLKADLALCTGTRKAGQQCNGTVHVCGQCGARGCKQNRPGLCSEQAFDVLDQCLKCGAHAMQPAG' A
#
# COMPACT_ATOMS: atom_id res chain seq x y z
N MET A 1 12.68 2.37 -27.28
CA MET A 1 11.88 3.23 -26.38
C MET A 1 11.94 2.64 -24.98
N ALA A 2 12.91 3.05 -24.15
CA ALA A 2 13.14 2.48 -22.81
C ALA A 2 12.57 3.36 -21.66
N ILE A 3 11.85 4.44 -21.98
CA ILE A 3 11.41 5.43 -21.00
C ILE A 3 10.19 4.96 -20.18
N ALA A 4 9.42 3.97 -20.66
CA ALA A 4 8.18 3.56 -19.99
C ALA A 4 8.39 2.84 -18.64
N TYR A 5 9.52 2.14 -18.43
CA TYR A 5 9.64 1.23 -17.29
C TYR A 5 10.20 1.89 -16.02
N ASP A 6 11.13 2.85 -16.16
CA ASP A 6 11.74 3.53 -15.01
C ASP A 6 10.76 4.50 -14.34
N HIS A 7 9.88 5.14 -15.12
CA HIS A 7 8.80 5.98 -14.58
C HIS A 7 7.76 5.15 -13.82
N LEU A 8 7.38 3.97 -14.34
CA LEU A 8 6.48 3.06 -13.64
C LEU A 8 7.06 2.60 -12.30
N LYS A 9 8.39 2.50 -12.14
CA LYS A 9 8.99 2.17 -10.84
C LYS A 9 9.04 3.33 -9.87
N ALA A 10 9.17 4.56 -10.36
CA ALA A 10 9.24 5.76 -9.52
C ALA A 10 7.88 6.09 -8.88
N ASP A 11 6.77 5.84 -9.58
CA ASP A 11 5.42 6.13 -9.10
C ASP A 11 4.87 5.08 -8.09
N LEU A 12 5.57 3.98 -7.86
CA LEU A 12 5.18 3.00 -6.84
C LEU A 12 6.02 3.17 -5.58
N ALA A 13 5.54 3.99 -4.65
CA ALA A 13 6.11 4.07 -3.32
C ALA A 13 6.10 2.69 -2.65
N LEU A 14 7.27 2.19 -2.26
CA LEU A 14 7.39 0.92 -1.55
C LEU A 14 6.93 1.06 -0.10
N CYS A 15 6.35 -0.02 0.44
CA CYS A 15 5.98 -0.06 1.84
C CYS A 15 7.24 -0.02 2.73
N THR A 16 7.26 0.92 3.69
CA THR A 16 8.34 1.08 4.67
C THR A 16 8.06 0.39 6.01
N GLY A 17 6.82 -0.02 6.24
CA GLY A 17 6.43 -0.71 7.47
C GLY A 17 7.15 -2.04 7.68
N THR A 18 7.14 -2.50 8.93
CA THR A 18 7.75 -3.77 9.36
C THR A 18 6.68 -4.78 9.79
N ARG A 19 6.96 -6.05 9.49
CA ARG A 19 6.21 -7.20 9.97
C ARG A 19 6.56 -7.49 11.42
N LYS A 20 5.70 -8.23 12.11
CA LYS A 20 5.96 -8.66 13.51
C LYS A 20 7.28 -9.43 13.70
N ALA A 21 7.77 -10.11 12.66
CA ALA A 21 9.05 -10.81 12.67
C ALA A 21 10.27 -9.91 12.36
N GLY A 22 10.10 -8.59 12.29
CA GLY A 22 11.16 -7.61 12.04
C GLY A 22 11.54 -7.40 10.57
N GLN A 23 10.95 -8.16 9.65
CA GLN A 23 11.20 -7.99 8.21
C GLN A 23 10.38 -6.84 7.62
N GLN A 24 10.91 -6.17 6.60
CA GLN A 24 10.16 -5.17 5.84
C GLN A 24 8.89 -5.80 5.22
N CYS A 25 7.82 -5.02 5.18
CA CYS A 25 6.59 -5.42 4.54
C CYS A 25 6.73 -5.42 3.02
N ASN A 26 6.27 -6.48 2.38
CA ASN A 26 6.24 -6.57 0.93
C ASN A 26 5.08 -5.73 0.37
N GLY A 27 5.30 -5.11 -0.78
CA GLY A 27 4.27 -4.38 -1.53
C GLY A 27 4.48 -2.87 -1.52
N THR A 28 3.43 -2.17 -1.95
CA THR A 28 3.45 -0.73 -2.24
C THR A 28 2.50 0.02 -1.32
N VAL A 29 2.76 1.31 -1.16
CA VAL A 29 1.91 2.24 -0.45
C VAL A 29 0.78 2.67 -1.38
N HIS A 30 -0.41 2.73 -0.81
CA HIS A 30 -1.63 3.18 -1.46
C HIS A 30 -2.28 4.27 -0.62
N VAL A 31 -3.18 5.03 -1.24
CA VAL A 31 -4.01 6.05 -0.60
C VAL A 31 -5.48 5.72 -0.81
N CYS A 32 -6.30 6.00 0.20
CA CYS A 32 -7.75 5.80 0.12
C CYS A 32 -8.36 7.08 -0.44
N GLY A 33 -8.99 6.99 -1.61
CA GLY A 33 -9.67 8.14 -2.22
C GLY A 33 -10.86 8.67 -1.42
N GLN A 34 -11.34 7.91 -0.41
CA GLN A 34 -12.50 8.29 0.39
C GLN A 34 -12.11 9.02 1.69
N CYS A 35 -11.11 8.50 2.43
CA CYS A 35 -10.71 9.06 3.72
C CYS A 35 -9.27 9.60 3.77
N GLY A 36 -8.51 9.48 2.67
CA GLY A 36 -7.11 9.91 2.60
C GLY A 36 -6.12 9.01 3.35
N ALA A 37 -6.56 7.90 3.95
CA ALA A 37 -5.67 6.98 4.65
C ALA A 37 -4.58 6.45 3.71
N ARG A 38 -3.32 6.60 4.10
CA ARG A 38 -2.15 6.10 3.37
C ARG A 38 -1.55 4.91 4.11
N GLY A 39 -1.13 3.90 3.35
CA GLY A 39 -0.43 2.75 3.90
C GLY A 39 -0.42 1.57 2.95
N CYS A 40 0.10 0.46 3.43
CA CYS A 40 0.43 -0.68 2.61
C CYS A 40 -0.75 -1.62 2.43
N LYS A 41 -0.78 -2.27 1.27
CA LYS A 41 -1.67 -3.40 1.00
C LYS A 41 -1.04 -4.69 1.51
N GLN A 42 -1.70 -5.43 2.40
CA GLN A 42 -1.28 -6.77 2.82
C GLN A 42 -2.42 -7.77 2.70
N ASN A 43 -2.07 -9.05 2.60
CA ASN A 43 -3.05 -10.14 2.48
C ASN A 43 -3.84 -10.45 3.74
N ARG A 44 -3.35 -10.07 4.92
CA ARG A 44 -4.08 -10.20 6.18
C ARG A 44 -3.95 -8.92 6.99
N PRO A 45 -4.99 -8.51 7.73
CA PRO A 45 -4.94 -7.35 8.62
C PRO A 45 -3.93 -7.56 9.76
N GLY A 46 -3.22 -6.49 10.12
CA GLY A 46 -2.25 -6.46 11.22
C GLY A 46 -0.92 -7.16 10.93
N LEU A 47 -0.63 -7.49 9.66
CA LEU A 47 0.66 -8.08 9.28
C LEU A 47 1.77 -7.04 9.12
N CYS A 48 1.41 -5.79 8.88
CA CYS A 48 2.35 -4.70 8.71
C CYS A 48 1.99 -3.53 9.64
N SER A 49 3.00 -2.90 10.24
CA SER A 49 2.82 -1.71 11.09
C SER A 49 2.12 -0.55 10.37
N GLU A 50 2.35 -0.41 9.06
CA GLU A 50 1.78 0.65 8.23
C GLU A 50 0.71 0.13 7.27
N GLN A 51 -0.01 -0.93 7.65
CA GLN A 51 -1.08 -1.46 6.80
C GLN A 51 -2.29 -0.51 6.77
N ALA A 52 -2.72 -0.14 5.56
CA ALA A 52 -3.97 0.60 5.36
C ALA A 52 -5.00 -0.18 4.53
N PHE A 53 -4.58 -1.21 3.79
CA PHE A 53 -5.46 -1.97 2.89
C PHE A 53 -5.30 -3.48 3.06
N ASP A 54 -6.37 -4.21 2.80
CA ASP A 54 -6.35 -5.66 2.63
C ASP A 54 -6.22 -6.07 1.15
N VAL A 55 -6.23 -7.37 0.85
CA VAL A 55 -6.15 -7.89 -0.53
C VAL A 55 -7.34 -7.53 -1.41
N LEU A 56 -8.50 -7.22 -0.83
CA LEU A 56 -9.75 -6.86 -1.50
C LEU A 56 -9.86 -5.34 -1.74
N ASP A 57 -8.75 -4.61 -1.57
CA ASP A 57 -8.68 -3.16 -1.72
C ASP A 57 -9.53 -2.39 -0.69
N GLN A 58 -9.95 -3.05 0.38
CA GLN A 58 -10.70 -2.42 1.46
C GLN A 58 -9.76 -1.61 2.34
N CYS A 59 -10.10 -0.34 2.54
CA CYS A 59 -9.41 0.51 3.50
C CYS A 59 -9.74 0.09 4.94
N LEU A 60 -8.74 -0.30 5.72
CA LEU A 60 -8.91 -0.71 7.11
C LEU A 60 -9.31 0.44 8.04
N LYS A 61 -9.18 1.70 7.60
CA LYS A 61 -9.54 2.89 8.38
C LYS A 61 -11.03 3.27 8.25
N CYS A 62 -11.61 3.14 7.06
CA CYS A 62 -12.99 3.57 6.80
C CYS A 62 -13.90 2.51 6.16
N GLY A 63 -13.37 1.35 5.76
CA GLY A 63 -14.12 0.28 5.09
C GLY A 63 -14.37 0.49 3.60
N ALA A 64 -13.95 1.61 3.01
CA ALA A 64 -14.19 1.90 1.60
C ALA A 64 -13.26 1.09 0.67
N HIS A 65 -13.78 0.66 -0.48
CA HIS A 65 -13.02 0.01 -1.56
C HIS A 65 -12.56 1.05 -2.59
N ALA A 66 -11.77 2.03 -2.13
CA ALA A 66 -11.32 3.16 -2.93
C ALA A 66 -9.79 3.28 -2.89
N MET A 67 -9.09 2.18 -3.12
CA MET A 67 -7.62 2.15 -3.12
C MET A 67 -7.06 2.79 -4.40
N GLN A 68 -6.11 3.70 -4.24
CA GLN A 68 -5.36 4.31 -5.33
C GLN A 68 -3.85 4.12 -5.08
N PRO A 69 -3.03 3.96 -6.14
CA PRO A 69 -1.57 3.99 -5.98
C PRO A 69 -1.13 5.33 -5.38
N ALA A 70 -0.22 5.30 -4.41
CA ALA A 70 0.40 6.50 -3.87
C ALA A 70 1.62 6.85 -4.72
N GLY A 71 1.36 7.38 -5.93
CA GLY A 71 2.35 8.08 -6.75
C GLY A 71 2.66 9.46 -6.21
#